data_AF-A0A837I1P9-F1
#
_entry.id   AF-A0A837I1P9-F1
#
_cell.length_a   1.000
_cell.length_b   1.000
_cell.length_c   1.000
_cell.angle_alpha   90.00
_cell.angle_beta   90.00
_cell.angle_gamma   90.00
#
_symmetry.space_group_name_H-M   'P 1'
#
loop_
_entity.id
_entity.type
_entity.pdbx_description
1 polymer ?
#
loop_
_entity_poly.entity_id
_entity_poly.type
_entity_poly.pdbx_seq_one_letter_code
_entity_poly.pdbx_strand_id
1 'polypeptide(L)'
;MIDQDLAELYVVETKALNLAVKRNLARFPSDFMFQLSEKEFKNLRSQIETSRWGGRRYVPYAFTEQGVAMLSSILNSDRAIQVNIQVIRTFTKLRELLATNKELRVKIENMEKKYDAELRQVFDVLKQLLIQESKPKGQIGFTK
;
A
#
# COMPACT_ATOMS: atom_id res chain seq x y z
N MET A 1 -2.73 -4.48 0.18
CA MET A 1 -1.79 -5.63 0.33
C MET A 1 -2.06 -6.62 -0.77
N ILE A 2 -1.03 -7.29 -1.31
CA ILE A 2 -1.20 -8.30 -2.36
C ILE A 2 -1.51 -9.66 -1.71
N ASP A 3 -2.24 -10.53 -2.40
CA ASP A 3 -2.57 -11.89 -1.94
C ASP A 3 -1.37 -12.69 -1.40
N GLN A 4 -0.18 -12.51 -1.98
CA GLN A 4 1.05 -13.14 -1.51
C GLN A 4 1.45 -12.65 -0.11
N ASP A 5 1.46 -11.34 0.11
CA ASP A 5 1.81 -10.73 1.41
C ASP A 5 0.85 -11.23 2.50
N LEU A 6 -0.44 -11.29 2.18
CA LEU A 6 -1.46 -11.75 3.11
C LEU A 6 -1.33 -13.25 3.37
N ALA A 7 -1.05 -14.04 2.33
CA ALA A 7 -0.84 -15.47 2.48
C ALA A 7 0.35 -15.77 3.41
N GLU A 8 1.44 -15.02 3.28
CA GLU A 8 2.61 -15.12 4.16
C GLU A 8 2.26 -14.75 5.61
N LEU A 9 1.58 -13.62 5.82
CA LEU A 9 1.16 -13.18 7.15
C LEU A 9 0.22 -14.17 7.83
N TYR A 10 -0.73 -14.72 7.09
CA TYR A 10 -1.68 -15.71 7.57
C TYR A 10 -1.13 -17.13 7.63
N VAL A 11 0.09 -17.36 7.13
CA VAL A 11 0.75 -18.67 7.01
C VAL A 11 -0.17 -19.68 6.32
N VAL A 12 -0.61 -19.28 5.14
CA VAL A 12 -1.37 -20.10 4.21
C VAL A 12 -0.75 -20.02 2.83
N GLU A 13 -1.01 -20.99 1.97
CA GLU A 13 -0.59 -20.88 0.57
C GLU A 13 -1.41 -19.79 -0.14
N THR A 14 -0.76 -18.98 -0.99
CA THR A 14 -1.44 -17.96 -1.80
C THR A 14 -2.56 -18.55 -2.65
N LYS A 15 -2.38 -19.80 -3.13
CA LYS A 15 -3.42 -20.53 -3.87
C LYS A 15 -4.64 -20.85 -2.98
N ALA A 16 -4.40 -21.26 -1.73
CA ALA A 16 -5.46 -21.56 -0.78
C ALA A 16 -6.24 -20.29 -0.38
N LEU A 17 -5.54 -19.18 -0.13
CA LEU A 17 -6.15 -17.88 0.14
C LEU A 17 -7.04 -17.44 -1.02
N ASN A 18 -6.51 -17.48 -2.25
CA ASN A 18 -7.26 -17.10 -3.45
C ASN A 18 -8.47 -18.01 -3.70
N LEU A 19 -8.36 -19.30 -3.39
CA LEU A 19 -9.49 -20.22 -3.48
C LEU A 19 -10.58 -19.89 -2.45
N ALA A 20 -10.19 -19.57 -1.21
CA ALA A 20 -11.11 -19.19 -0.15
C ALA A 20 -11.88 -17.90 -0.50
N VAL A 21 -11.19 -16.91 -1.08
CA VAL A 21 -11.77 -15.69 -1.63
C VAL A 21 -12.76 -16.01 -2.76
N LYS A 22 -12.34 -16.81 -3.75
CA LYS A 22 -13.21 -17.18 -4.89
C LYS A 22 -14.49 -17.90 -4.46
N ARG A 23 -14.45 -18.70 -3.39
CA ARG A 23 -15.63 -19.36 -2.82
C ARG A 23 -16.58 -18.40 -2.11
N ASN A 24 -16.10 -17.21 -1.74
CA ASN A 24 -16.82 -16.24 -0.94
C ASN A 24 -16.91 -14.86 -1.62
N LEU A 25 -16.93 -14.80 -2.97
CA LEU A 25 -16.90 -13.54 -3.72
C LEU A 25 -18.00 -12.55 -3.33
N ALA A 26 -19.17 -13.03 -2.90
CA ALA A 26 -20.26 -12.17 -2.40
C ALA A 26 -19.86 -11.31 -1.17
N ARG A 27 -18.81 -11.70 -0.44
CA ARG A 27 -18.25 -10.97 0.71
C ARG A 27 -17.18 -9.94 0.30
N PHE A 28 -16.83 -9.88 -0.98
CA PHE A 28 -15.74 -9.10 -1.52
C PHE A 28 -16.24 -8.20 -2.65
N PRO A 29 -16.88 -7.07 -2.31
CA PRO A 29 -17.21 -6.04 -3.30
C PRO A 29 -15.93 -5.42 -3.90
N SER A 30 -16.07 -4.69 -5.01
CA SER A 30 -14.95 -4.16 -5.80
C SER A 30 -14.05 -3.16 -5.06
N ASP A 31 -14.56 -2.54 -4.01
CA ASP A 31 -13.84 -1.62 -3.11
C ASP A 31 -13.03 -2.37 -2.02
N PHE A 32 -13.27 -3.67 -1.84
CA PHE A 32 -12.55 -4.49 -0.85
C PHE A 32 -11.39 -5.22 -1.47
N MET A 33 -11.55 -5.66 -2.71
CA MET A 33 -10.50 -6.27 -3.49
C MET A 33 -10.71 -6.08 -4.99
N PHE A 34 -9.61 -6.12 -5.71
CA PHE A 34 -9.61 -6.15 -7.16
C PHE A 34 -8.40 -6.95 -7.66
N GLN A 35 -8.50 -7.47 -8.87
CA GLN A 35 -7.35 -8.07 -9.53
C GLN A 35 -6.58 -6.96 -10.24
N LEU A 36 -5.25 -6.94 -10.11
CA LEU A 36 -4.43 -6.02 -10.87
C LEU A 36 -4.62 -6.26 -12.37
N SER A 37 -4.33 -5.24 -13.19
CA SER A 37 -4.19 -5.40 -14.63
C SER A 37 -2.87 -6.06 -14.99
N GLU A 38 -2.79 -6.66 -16.18
CA GLU A 38 -1.51 -7.19 -16.68
C GLU A 38 -0.44 -6.11 -16.81
N LYS A 39 -0.85 -4.87 -17.12
CA LYS A 39 0.06 -3.73 -17.24
C LYS A 39 0.65 -3.35 -15.88
N GLU A 40 -0.19 -3.22 -14.85
CA GLU A 40 0.27 -2.97 -13.48
C GLU A 40 1.17 -4.10 -12.98
N PHE A 41 0.80 -5.36 -13.26
CA PHE A 41 1.62 -6.50 -12.86
C PHE A 41 2.96 -6.57 -13.60
N LYS A 42 3.02 -6.19 -14.88
CA LYS A 42 4.29 -6.06 -15.61
C LYS A 42 5.18 -4.97 -14.99
N ASN A 43 4.60 -3.86 -14.54
CA ASN A 43 5.37 -2.81 -13.85
C ASN A 43 5.91 -3.27 -12.49
N LEU A 44 5.22 -4.20 -11.81
CA LEU A 44 5.69 -4.79 -10.55
C LEU A 44 6.78 -5.86 -10.75
N ARG A 45 7.00 -6.35 -11.99
CA ARG A 45 8.05 -7.34 -12.26
C ARG A 45 9.38 -6.66 -12.54
N SER A 46 10.43 -7.16 -11.89
CA SER A 46 11.80 -6.80 -12.25
C SER A 46 12.08 -7.18 -13.71
N GLN A 47 12.55 -6.22 -14.50
CA GLN A 47 12.86 -6.44 -15.91
C GLN A 47 14.05 -7.40 -16.12
N ILE A 48 14.92 -7.53 -15.13
CA ILE A 48 16.23 -8.20 -15.27
C ILE A 48 16.27 -9.53 -14.49
N GLU A 49 15.69 -9.57 -13.30
CA GLU A 49 15.88 -10.68 -12.34
C GLU A 49 14.78 -11.76 -12.43
N THR A 50 13.70 -11.52 -13.18
CA THR A 50 12.57 -12.46 -13.16
C THR A 50 12.87 -13.70 -14.01
N SER A 51 12.92 -14.86 -13.36
CA SER A 51 13.09 -16.15 -14.01
C SER A 51 12.08 -16.37 -15.16
N ARG A 52 12.55 -16.99 -16.25
CA ARG A 52 11.71 -17.43 -17.39
C ARG A 52 10.91 -18.70 -17.06
N TRP A 53 11.35 -19.48 -16.08
CA TRP A 53 10.79 -20.77 -15.69
C TRP A 53 10.65 -20.82 -14.16
N GLY A 54 9.47 -20.46 -13.66
CA GLY A 54 9.23 -20.34 -12.22
C GLY A 54 9.08 -18.87 -11.84
N GLY A 55 7.84 -18.50 -11.56
CA GLY A 55 7.42 -17.14 -11.30
C GLY A 55 5.91 -17.11 -11.21
N ARG A 56 5.38 -16.02 -10.70
CA ARG A 56 3.95 -15.86 -10.52
C ARG A 56 3.24 -15.85 -11.89
N ARG A 57 2.45 -16.90 -12.15
CA ARG A 57 1.75 -17.11 -13.44
C ARG A 57 0.43 -16.36 -13.58
N TYR A 58 -0.15 -15.94 -12.46
CA TYR A 58 -1.45 -15.28 -12.41
C TYR A 58 -1.34 -13.89 -11.82
N VAL A 59 -2.10 -12.97 -12.40
CA VAL A 59 -2.15 -11.58 -11.96
C VAL A 59 -2.69 -11.51 -10.52
N PRO A 60 -2.04 -10.76 -9.61
CA PRO A 60 -2.44 -10.74 -8.21
C PRO A 60 -3.79 -10.13 -7.92
N TYR A 61 -4.41 -10.61 -6.84
CA TYR A 61 -5.41 -9.83 -6.13
C TYR A 61 -4.74 -8.85 -5.18
N ALA A 62 -5.27 -7.62 -5.17
CA ALA A 62 -4.95 -6.58 -4.22
C ALA A 62 -6.16 -6.38 -3.28
N PHE A 63 -5.87 -6.20 -2.00
CA PHE A 63 -6.86 -6.05 -0.94
C PHE A 63 -6.66 -4.71 -0.22
N THR A 64 -7.78 -4.06 0.07
CA THR A 64 -7.86 -2.88 0.94
C THR A 64 -7.93 -3.30 2.40
N GLU A 65 -7.91 -2.34 3.33
CA GLU A 65 -8.04 -2.60 4.77
C GLU A 65 -9.32 -3.39 5.08
N GLN A 66 -10.42 -3.02 4.43
CA GLN A 66 -11.71 -3.67 4.55
C GLN A 66 -11.68 -5.08 3.97
N GLY A 67 -11.03 -5.27 2.81
CA GLY A 67 -10.81 -6.60 2.23
C GLY A 67 -9.99 -7.52 3.13
N VAL A 68 -8.94 -6.98 3.77
CA VAL A 68 -8.14 -7.73 4.75
C VAL A 68 -8.97 -8.11 5.97
N ALA A 69 -9.79 -7.19 6.48
CA ALA A 69 -10.72 -7.49 7.56
C ALA A 69 -11.69 -8.61 7.19
N MET A 70 -12.21 -8.62 5.95
CA MET A 70 -13.10 -9.69 5.49
C MET A 70 -12.44 -11.06 5.41
N LEU A 71 -11.12 -11.14 5.16
CA LEU A 71 -10.40 -12.41 5.16
C LEU A 71 -10.49 -13.14 6.51
N SER A 72 -10.61 -12.40 7.62
CA SER A 72 -10.77 -13.01 8.95
C SER A 72 -12.08 -13.77 9.17
N SER A 73 -13.11 -13.43 8.39
CA SER A 73 -14.38 -14.17 8.43
C SER A 73 -14.32 -15.50 7.68
N ILE A 74 -13.24 -15.74 6.93
CA ILE A 74 -13.08 -16.90 6.05
C ILE A 74 -11.87 -17.75 6.48
N LEU A 75 -10.83 -17.12 7.02
CA LEU A 75 -9.65 -17.77 7.57
C LEU A 75 -9.83 -17.99 9.08
N ASN A 76 -10.22 -19.20 9.46
CA ASN A 76 -10.61 -19.54 10.84
C ASN A 76 -9.47 -20.14 11.69
N SER A 77 -8.20 -19.81 11.43
CA SER A 77 -7.09 -20.28 12.29
C SER A 77 -6.79 -19.27 13.40
N ASP A 78 -6.42 -19.74 14.59
CA ASP A 78 -6.08 -18.86 15.73
C ASP A 78 -4.97 -17.86 15.36
N ARG A 79 -3.98 -18.32 14.58
CA ARG A 79 -2.93 -17.46 14.04
C ARG A 79 -3.49 -16.39 13.11
N ALA A 80 -4.40 -16.75 12.22
CA ALA A 80 -4.99 -15.78 11.30
C ALA A 80 -5.86 -14.75 12.01
N ILE A 81 -6.58 -15.16 13.06
CA ILE A 81 -7.35 -14.25 13.90
C ILE A 81 -6.44 -13.20 14.55
N GLN A 82 -5.34 -13.63 15.17
CA GLN A 82 -4.39 -12.70 15.82
C GLN A 82 -3.72 -11.76 14.82
N VAL A 83 -3.27 -12.28 13.68
CA VAL A 83 -2.65 -11.48 12.62
C VAL A 83 -3.63 -10.43 12.10
N ASN A 84 -4.88 -10.80 11.82
CA ASN A 84 -5.88 -9.85 11.36
C ASN A 84 -6.12 -8.73 12.38
N ILE A 85 -6.22 -9.05 13.67
CA ILE A 85 -6.38 -8.05 14.73
C ILE A 85 -5.22 -7.05 14.71
N GLN A 86 -3.98 -7.53 14.57
CA GLN A 86 -2.80 -6.66 14.50
C GLN A 86 -2.79 -5.80 13.23
N VAL A 87 -3.15 -6.38 12.09
CA VAL A 87 -3.20 -5.67 10.81
C VAL A 87 -4.23 -4.55 10.86
N ILE A 88 -5.47 -4.83 11.30
CA ILE A 88 -6.52 -3.81 11.43
C ILE A 88 -6.09 -2.69 12.39
N ARG A 89 -5.55 -3.03 13.56
CA ARG A 89 -5.07 -2.03 14.53
C ARG A 89 -4.00 -1.12 13.94
N THR A 90 -3.07 -1.69 13.17
CA THR A 90 -1.99 -0.94 12.53
C THR A 90 -2.55 0.02 11.49
N PHE A 91 -3.45 -0.44 10.63
CA PHE A 91 -4.10 0.41 9.63
C PHE A 91 -4.94 1.52 10.25
N THR A 92 -5.73 1.22 11.30
CA THR A 92 -6.48 2.24 12.03
C THR A 92 -5.55 3.30 12.62
N LYS A 93 -4.45 2.90 13.27
CA LYS A 93 -3.47 3.83 13.84
C LYS A 93 -2.76 4.66 12.78
N LEU A 94 -2.39 4.06 11.65
CA LEU A 94 -1.81 4.79 10.51
C LEU A 94 -2.80 5.83 9.97
N ARG A 95 -4.07 5.45 9.84
CA ARG A 95 -5.13 6.37 9.40
C ARG A 95 -5.38 7.47 10.41
N GLU A 96 -5.38 7.17 11.70
CA GLU A 96 -5.44 8.17 12.77
C GLU A 96 -4.28 9.15 12.64
N LEU A 97 -3.03 8.68 12.52
CA LEU A 97 -1.86 9.54 12.33
C LEU A 97 -1.98 10.44 11.08
N LEU A 98 -2.45 9.89 9.97
CA LEU A 98 -2.71 10.64 8.73
C LEU A 98 -3.88 11.62 8.89
N ALA A 99 -4.86 11.30 9.73
CA ALA A 99 -5.99 12.17 10.05
C ALA A 99 -5.65 13.22 11.13
N THR A 100 -4.65 13.02 11.97
CA THR A 100 -4.15 14.06 12.88
C THR A 100 -3.50 15.21 12.09
N ASN A 101 -2.97 14.91 10.90
CA ASN A 101 -2.59 15.94 9.93
C ASN A 101 -3.79 16.68 9.32
N LYS A 102 -5.04 16.34 9.63
CA LYS A 102 -6.24 17.08 9.20
C LYS A 102 -6.36 18.39 9.98
N GLU A 103 -5.98 18.41 11.26
CA GLU A 103 -5.85 19.67 12.02
C GLU A 103 -4.70 20.52 11.46
N LEU A 104 -3.54 19.92 11.15
CA LEU A 104 -2.44 20.63 10.49
C LEU A 104 -2.83 21.14 9.10
N ARG A 105 -3.54 20.33 8.30
CA ARG A 105 -4.03 20.72 6.97
C ARG A 105 -5.05 21.85 7.06
N VAL A 106 -5.99 21.80 8.01
CA VAL A 106 -6.94 22.88 8.29
C VAL A 106 -6.21 24.12 8.80
N LYS A 107 -5.16 23.98 9.62
CA LYS A 107 -4.35 25.08 10.14
C LYS A 107 -3.49 25.71 9.04
N ILE A 108 -2.97 24.92 8.10
CA ILE A 108 -2.24 25.36 6.89
C ILE A 108 -3.22 26.05 5.94
N GLU A 109 -4.36 25.47 5.59
CA GLU A 109 -5.38 26.13 4.75
C GLU A 109 -5.89 27.43 5.37
N ASN A 110 -6.08 27.46 6.70
CA ASN A 110 -6.47 28.67 7.41
C ASN A 110 -5.33 29.70 7.51
N MET A 111 -4.06 29.26 7.54
CA MET A 111 -2.90 30.14 7.52
C MET A 111 -2.65 30.72 6.12
N GLU A 112 -2.78 29.91 5.08
CA GLU A 112 -2.73 30.32 3.66
C GLU A 112 -3.82 31.35 3.33
N LYS A 113 -5.03 31.20 3.88
CA LYS A 113 -6.12 32.20 3.73
C LYS A 113 -5.89 33.49 4.51
N LYS A 114 -5.06 33.48 5.56
CA LYS A 114 -4.90 34.61 6.48
C LYS A 114 -3.72 35.51 6.13
N TYR A 115 -2.77 35.04 5.31
CA TYR A 115 -1.58 35.79 4.92
C TYR A 115 -1.41 35.77 3.40
N ASP A 116 -2.08 36.70 2.73
CA ASP A 116 -2.00 36.87 1.27
C ASP A 116 -0.73 37.62 0.82
N ALA A 117 -0.36 37.37 -0.43
CA ALA A 117 0.71 37.97 -1.26
C ALA A 117 2.16 37.88 -0.75
N GLU A 118 2.47 38.32 0.47
CA GLU A 118 3.86 38.48 0.94
C GLU A 118 4.54 37.14 1.29
N LEU A 119 3.77 36.12 1.69
CA LEU A 119 4.30 34.81 2.09
C LEU A 119 4.46 33.81 0.93
N ARG A 120 3.93 34.09 -0.27
CA ARG A 120 4.10 33.19 -1.44
C ARG A 120 5.57 33.02 -1.81
N GLN A 121 6.36 34.09 -1.75
CA GLN A 121 7.79 34.05 -2.06
C GLN A 121 8.57 33.18 -1.07
N VAL A 122 8.19 33.20 0.22
CA VAL A 122 8.84 32.37 1.25
C VAL A 122 8.50 30.89 1.06
N PHE A 123 7.24 30.57 0.72
CA PHE A 123 6.81 29.19 0.45
C PHE A 123 7.42 28.60 -0.82
N ASP A 124 7.63 29.39 -1.87
CA ASP A 124 8.31 28.92 -3.09
C ASP A 124 9.79 28.61 -2.85
N VAL A 125 10.47 29.39 -2.00
CA VAL A 125 11.86 29.12 -1.58
C VAL A 125 11.94 27.84 -0.73
N LEU A 126 11.01 27.65 0.22
CA LEU A 126 10.94 26.44 1.02
C LEU A 126 10.66 25.19 0.18
N LYS A 127 9.81 25.29 -0.85
CA LYS A 127 9.57 24.19 -1.81
C LYS A 127 10.83 23.83 -2.61
N GLN A 128 11.62 24.82 -3.02
CA GLN A 128 12.88 24.56 -3.73
C GLN A 128 13.92 23.86 -2.83
N LEU A 129 13.98 24.21 -1.54
CA LEU A 129 14.87 23.55 -0.59
C LEU A 129 14.45 22.09 -0.29
N LEU A 130 13.15 21.80 -0.22
CA LEU A 130 12.63 20.43 -0.03
C LEU A 130 12.86 19.52 -1.25
N ILE A 131 12.95 20.08 -2.46
CA ILE A 131 13.25 19.32 -3.69
C ILE A 131 14.74 18.96 -3.79
N GLN A 132 15.62 19.67 -3.06
CA GLN A 132 17.06 19.50 -3.18
C GLN A 132 17.60 18.23 -2.48
N GLU A 133 16.83 17.59 -1.61
CA GLU A 133 17.19 16.30 -0.99
C GLU A 133 16.94 15.09 -1.90
N SER A 134 16.24 15.24 -3.04
CA SER A 134 15.88 14.12 -3.92
C SER A 134 16.80 13.94 -5.13
N LYS A 135 18.05 14.40 -5.10
CA LYS A 135 19.03 13.95 -6.12
C LYS A 135 19.39 12.49 -5.81
N PRO A 136 19.20 11.53 -6.74
CA PRO A 136 19.63 10.16 -6.51
C PRO A 136 21.16 10.15 -6.30
N LYS A 137 21.62 9.60 -5.17
CA LYS A 137 23.04 9.34 -4.93
C LYS A 137 23.53 8.44 -6.06
N GLY A 138 24.51 8.91 -6.83
CA GLY A 138 25.09 8.14 -7.94
C GLY A 138 25.55 6.75 -7.47
N GLN A 139 25.31 5.73 -8.29
CA GLN A 139 25.84 4.39 -8.05
C GLN A 139 27.37 4.47 -7.93
N ILE A 140 27.90 4.09 -6.77
CA ILE A 140 29.34 3.84 -6.61
C ILE A 140 29.59 2.44 -7.15
N GLY A 141 30.26 2.35 -8.30
CA GLY A 141 30.69 1.09 -8.91
C GLY A 141 31.84 1.34 -9.87
N PHE A 142 32.85 0.46 -9.83
CA PHE A 142 34.05 0.55 -10.66
C PHE A 142 33.75 0.09 -12.10
N THR A 143 34.09 0.92 -13.08
CA THR A 143 34.21 0.52 -14.49
C THR A 143 35.50 -0.28 -14.69
N LYS A 144 35.39 -1.39 -15.41
CA LYS A 144 36.52 -2.22 -15.88
C LYS A 144 37.47 -1.43 -16.77
#